data_AF-A0A553EG44-F1
#
_entry.id   AF-A0A553EG44-F1
#
_cell.length_a   1.000
_cell.length_b   1.000
_cell.length_c   1.000
_cell.angle_alpha   90.00
_cell.angle_beta   90.00
_cell.angle_gamma   90.00
#
_symmetry.space_group_name_H-M   'P 1'
#
loop_
_entity.id
_entity.type
_entity.pdbx_description
1 polymer ?
#
loop_
_entity_poly.entity_id
_entity_poly.type
_entity_poly.pdbx_seq_one_letter_code
_entity_poly.pdbx_strand_id
1 'polypeptide(L)'
;LPERVIDKGIPSDGLIAQMILDKYVYGLPLHRQISKYRRLGVNLPASTASDWIIKGWKHLVPLWELLNLLIANQTYVQVDESP
;
A
#
# COMPACT_ATOMS: atom_id res chain seq x y z
N LEU A 1 -7.11 -4.70 -22.04
CA LEU A 1 -6.16 -4.33 -20.97
C LEU A 1 -6.71 -4.86 -19.65
N PRO A 2 -5.88 -5.39 -18.74
CA PRO A 2 -6.34 -5.77 -17.41
C PRO A 2 -6.95 -4.56 -16.69
N GLU A 3 -7.85 -4.83 -15.74
CA GLU A 3 -8.48 -3.79 -14.94
C GLU A 3 -7.42 -3.06 -14.11
N ARG A 4 -7.48 -1.72 -14.09
CA ARG A 4 -6.51 -0.90 -13.36
C ARG A 4 -6.82 -0.90 -11.88
N VAL A 5 -5.79 -0.83 -11.04
CA VAL A 5 -5.94 -0.71 -9.57
C VAL A 5 -6.71 0.56 -9.20
N ILE A 6 -6.53 1.65 -9.93
CA ILE A 6 -7.35 2.86 -9.79
C ILE A 6 -8.05 3.11 -11.11
N ASP A 7 -9.38 2.97 -11.14
CA ASP A 7 -10.15 3.25 -12.34
C ASP A 7 -9.93 4.70 -12.81
N LYS A 8 -9.58 4.83 -14.09
CA LYS A 8 -9.18 6.10 -14.74
C LYS A 8 -8.09 6.87 -13.97
N GLY A 9 -7.31 6.20 -13.14
CA GLY A 9 -6.21 6.78 -12.38
C GLY A 9 -5.02 7.13 -13.26
N ILE A 10 -4.33 8.20 -12.90
CA ILE A 10 -3.02 8.59 -13.45
C ILE A 10 -1.92 7.56 -13.13
N PRO A 11 -1.79 7.00 -11.90
CA PRO A 11 -0.64 6.16 -11.57
C PRO A 11 -0.72 4.80 -12.26
N SER A 12 0.44 4.21 -12.56
CA SER A 12 0.54 2.81 -12.96
C SER A 12 0.39 1.89 -11.76
N ASP A 13 -0.02 0.65 -11.99
CA ASP A 13 -0.17 -0.35 -10.93
C ASP A 13 1.16 -0.61 -10.21
N GLY A 14 2.27 -0.61 -10.96
CA GLY A 14 3.62 -0.74 -10.39
C GLY A 14 4.02 0.43 -9.49
N LEU A 15 3.60 1.66 -9.80
CA LEU A 15 3.85 2.82 -8.94
C LEU A 15 3.10 2.68 -7.61
N ILE A 16 1.82 2.27 -7.66
CA ILE A 16 1.02 2.05 -6.46
C ILE A 16 1.65 0.94 -5.59
N ALA A 17 2.03 -0.18 -6.21
CA ALA A 17 2.69 -1.28 -5.52
C ALA A 17 3.98 -0.81 -4.82
N GLN A 18 4.84 -0.05 -5.53
CA GLN A 18 6.06 0.48 -4.94
C GLN A 18 5.79 1.44 -3.78
N MET A 19 4.80 2.33 -3.89
CA MET A 19 4.46 3.28 -2.81
C MET A 19 3.95 2.56 -1.55
N ILE A 20 3.18 1.48 -1.71
CA ILE A 20 2.71 0.63 -0.61
C ILE A 20 3.89 -0.11 0.04
N LEU A 21 4.77 -0.74 -0.77
CA LEU A 21 5.97 -1.42 -0.27
C LEU A 21 6.89 -0.46 0.47
N ASP A 22 7.19 0.68 -0.14
CA ASP A 22 8.01 1.74 0.47
C ASP A 22 7.42 2.13 1.84
N LYS A 23 6.09 2.26 1.96
CA LYS A 23 5.45 2.70 3.21
C LYS A 23 5.43 1.63 4.30
N TYR A 24 4.98 0.43 3.96
CA TYR A 24 4.62 -0.59 4.95
C TYR A 24 5.64 -1.72 5.09
N VAL A 25 6.43 -2.00 4.06
CA VAL A 25 7.48 -3.03 4.11
C VAL A 25 8.83 -2.40 4.42
N TYR A 26 9.16 -1.27 3.79
CA TYR A 26 10.47 -0.61 3.95
C TYR A 26 10.46 0.58 4.92
N GLY A 27 9.31 0.88 5.54
CA GLY A 27 9.21 1.92 6.58
C GLY A 27 9.54 3.34 6.11
N LEU A 28 9.41 3.63 4.80
CA LEU A 28 9.63 4.96 4.23
C LEU A 28 8.34 5.80 4.34
N PRO A 29 8.27 6.79 5.27
CA PRO A 29 7.07 7.57 5.48
C PRO A 29 6.69 8.41 4.26
N LEU A 30 5.40 8.72 4.13
CA LEU A 30 4.80 9.34 2.94
C LEU A 30 5.49 10.65 2.51
N HIS A 31 5.84 11.53 3.46
CA HIS A 31 6.53 12.78 3.16
C HIS A 31 7.93 12.57 2.54
N ARG A 32 8.62 11.48 2.91
CA ARG A 32 9.91 11.10 2.31
C ARG A 32 9.72 10.52 0.92
N GLN A 33 8.67 9.73 0.70
CA GLN A 33 8.30 9.27 -0.65
C GLN A 33 8.00 10.45 -1.58
N ILE A 34 7.19 11.41 -1.12
CA ILE A 34 6.88 12.63 -1.89
C ILE A 34 8.15 13.42 -2.20
N SER A 35 9.05 13.55 -1.24
CA SER A 35 10.35 14.21 -1.43
C SER A 35 11.25 13.47 -2.44
N LYS A 36 11.22 12.12 -2.44
CA LYS A 36 11.90 11.26 -3.44
C LYS A 36 11.34 11.54 -4.83
N TYR A 37 10.02 11.53 -5.02
CA TYR A 37 9.40 11.84 -6.32
C TYR A 37 9.65 13.27 -6.78
N ARG A 38 9.66 14.24 -5.86
CA ARG A 38 10.02 15.64 -6.17
C ARG A 38 11.44 15.75 -6.72
N ARG A 39 12.40 15.02 -6.17
CA ARG A 39 13.79 14.98 -6.68
C ARG A 39 13.89 14.32 -8.07
N LEU A 40 12.94 13.44 -8.41
CA LEU A 40 12.80 12.86 -9.74
C LEU A 40 12.02 13.76 -10.72
N GLY A 41 11.70 15.01 -10.34
CA GLY A 41 10.96 15.96 -11.17
C GLY A 41 9.43 15.79 -11.11
N VAL A 42 8.91 14.90 -10.26
CA VAL A 42 7.47 14.66 -10.13
C VAL A 42 6.93 15.42 -8.92
N ASN A 43 6.15 16.47 -9.17
CA ASN A 43 5.47 17.19 -8.09
C ASN A 43 4.17 16.45 -7.72
N LEU A 44 4.23 15.65 -6.65
CA LEU A 44 3.10 14.86 -6.17
C LEU A 44 2.51 15.49 -4.89
N PRO A 45 1.25 15.98 -4.91
CA PRO A 45 0.57 16.44 -3.70
C PRO A 45 0.39 15.33 -2.68
N ALA A 46 0.46 15.68 -1.39
CA ALA A 46 0.33 14.70 -0.31
C ALA A 46 -1.04 14.02 -0.27
N SER A 47 -2.11 14.76 -0.58
CA SER A 47 -3.47 14.23 -0.71
C SER A 47 -3.53 13.17 -1.82
N THR A 48 -3.04 13.48 -3.01
CA THR A 48 -3.00 12.56 -4.15
C THR A 48 -2.20 11.30 -3.83
N ALA A 49 -1.01 11.43 -3.23
CA ALA A 49 -0.19 10.29 -2.84
C ALA A 49 -0.89 9.39 -1.81
N SER A 50 -1.55 10.01 -0.82
CA SER A 50 -2.32 9.30 0.20
C SER A 50 -3.51 8.57 -0.41
N ASP A 51 -4.26 9.24 -1.28
CA ASP A 51 -5.43 8.67 -1.97
C ASP A 51 -5.04 7.46 -2.82
N TRP A 52 -3.90 7.52 -3.51
CA TRP A 52 -3.39 6.38 -4.30
C TRP A 52 -3.06 5.19 -3.43
N ILE A 53 -2.37 5.40 -2.30
CA ILE A 53 -2.04 4.34 -1.35
C ILE A 53 -3.32 3.72 -0.76
N ILE A 54 -4.29 4.54 -0.35
CA ILE A 54 -5.56 4.06 0.22
C ILE A 54 -6.34 3.24 -0.80
N LYS A 55 -6.43 3.70 -2.05
CA LYS A 55 -7.11 2.94 -3.11
C LYS A 55 -6.40 1.64 -3.42
N GLY A 56 -5.07 1.63 -3.47
CA GLY A 56 -4.30 0.39 -3.65
C GLY A 56 -4.49 -0.59 -2.49
N TRP A 57 -4.51 -0.10 -1.25
CA TRP A 57 -4.76 -0.93 -0.06
C TRP A 57 -6.13 -1.62 -0.09
N LYS A 58 -7.16 -0.96 -0.61
CA LYS A 58 -8.50 -1.56 -0.73
C LYS A 58 -8.51 -2.86 -1.53
N HIS A 59 -7.62 -3.01 -2.51
CA HIS A 59 -7.47 -4.25 -3.28
C HIS A 59 -6.82 -5.39 -2.49
N LEU A 60 -6.12 -5.09 -1.41
CA LEU A 60 -5.49 -6.08 -0.53
C LEU A 60 -6.41 -6.56 0.59
N VAL A 61 -7.57 -5.92 0.77
CA VAL A 61 -8.55 -6.30 1.81
C VAL A 61 -8.96 -7.77 1.74
N PRO A 62 -9.27 -8.37 0.57
CA PRO A 62 -9.64 -9.79 0.51
C PRO A 62 -8.53 -10.73 0.99
N LEU A 63 -7.26 -10.36 0.77
CA LEU A 63 -6.12 -11.14 1.24
C LEU A 63 -5.98 -11.06 2.76
N TRP A 64 -6.20 -9.87 3.33
CA TRP A 64 -6.21 -9.68 4.77
C TRP A 64 -7.37 -10.42 5.44
N GLU A 65 -8.56 -10.38 4.85
CA GLU A 65 -9.72 -11.15 5.34
C GLU A 65 -9.45 -12.66 5.31
N LEU A 66 -8.88 -13.17 4.22
CA LEU A 66 -8.48 -14.56 4.11
C LEU A 66 -7.43 -14.93 5.17
N LEU A 67 -6.41 -14.09 5.37
CA LEU A 67 -5.38 -14.30 6.37
C LEU A 67 -6.00 -14.41 7.78
N ASN A 68 -6.91 -13.50 8.12
CA ASN A 68 -7.61 -13.54 9.41
C ASN A 68 -8.40 -14.84 9.59
N LEU A 69 -9.13 -15.29 8.56
CA LEU A 69 -9.86 -16.55 8.60
C LEU A 69 -8.91 -17.73 8.80
N LEU A 70 -7.77 -17.76 8.10
CA LEU A 70 -6.79 -18.83 8.23
C LEU A 70 -6.18 -18.89 9.63
N ILE A 71 -5.85 -17.73 10.22
CA ILE A 71 -5.31 -17.63 11.58
C ILE A 71 -6.37 -18.06 12.61
N ALA A 72 -7.62 -17.60 12.47
CA ALA A 72 -8.70 -17.92 13.39
C ALA A 72 -9.07 -19.41 13.41
N ASN A 73 -8.79 -20.14 12.32
CA ASN A 73 -9.03 -21.59 12.23
C ASN A 73 -7.83 -22.44 12.69
N GLN A 74 -6.71 -21.84 13.10
CA GLN A 74 -5.58 -22.62 13.63
C GLN A 74 -5.85 -23.09 15.07
N THR A 75 -5.44 -24.32 15.37
CA THR A 75 -5.52 -24.87 16.75
C THR A 75 -4.54 -24.19 17.70
N TYR A 76 -3.48 -23.57 17.17
CA TYR A 76 -2.46 -22.87 17.93
C TYR A 76 -2.03 -21.61 17.18
N VAL A 77 -2.01 -20.48 17.86
CA VAL A 77 -1.60 -19.18 17.32
C VAL A 77 -0.53 -18.58 18.23
N GLN A 78 0.58 -18.15 17.64
CA GLN A 78 1.62 -17.40 18.33
C GLN A 78 1.38 -15.91 18.15
N VAL A 79 1.39 -15.16 19.25
CA VAL A 79 1.26 -13.71 19.28
C VAL A 79 2.49 -13.17 19.98
N ASP A 80 3.17 -12.24 19.33
CA ASP A 80 4.32 -11.52 19.90
C ASP A 80 3.94 -10.05 20.07
N GLU A 81 4.16 -9.51 21.26
CA GLU A 81 3.92 -8.10 21.54
C GLU A 81 5.21 -7.32 21.28
N SER A 82 5.16 -6.40 20.32
CA SER A 82 6.23 -5.41 20.13
C SER A 82 6.02 -4.23 21.10
N PRO A 83 7.07 -3.71 21.77
CA PRO A 83 6.98 -2.60 22.74
C PRO A 83 6.40 -1.30 22.19
#